data_AF-A0A9W7Z6A5-F1
#
_entry.id   AF-A0A9W7Z6A5-F1
#
_cell.length_a   1.000
_cell.length_b   1.000
_cell.length_c   1.000
_cell.angle_alpha   90.00
_cell.angle_beta   90.00
_cell.angle_gamma   90.00
#
_symmetry.space_group_name_H-M   'P 1'
#
loop_
_entity.id
_entity.type
_entity.pdbx_description
1 polymer ?
#
loop_
_entity_poly.entity_id
_entity_poly.type
_entity_poly.pdbx_seq_one_letter_code
_entity_poly.pdbx_strand_id
1 'polypeptide(L)'
;MDKNNQTPLNKRTISLPLDGVTPLRGKRKRTEKQLEVELPILGFTPQIARTSHSSTLGNRTQSTKNVGDEREAEAKYYVENDLIRNVSGILETAAPLDREVKQKAVEFADQISNELEAFLNSNNASAIALSEIPYSRLTKWVFMNKLGLSLPKEKQMYPWISDFIEFVADKLSRMAPADCQPRELVTFKKFDFMARDADDYRRIDMALTQRAHQRHESIKEEEENGAYKSSLAIIEVKRQAAEQDQAFMQLALYSRNLYSTQINRRFAWGLTICGTIVVACILVNDKILASVPMDVDRSEGRKQFVSLLVNWSMCRSQRLGYDPTIGYDEELNQCTITGSDGQEYNCESVVFMAYSLFGRHTRCFKATLLGSNTEYIIKDAWAYADAKGSKISRDEITHLQRISDMLDSNEELQGTLPVLEAGGTVQIEHPNGIDGDTTEFILSSIDPDVRSKVPLRIHRRMVLTPAGMPLQKVKSVDELIVIIHDVMQAHTAVLQKCRL
;
A
#
# COMPACT_ATOMS: atom_id res chain seq x y z
N MET A 1 80.38 -12.93 -28.58
CA MET A 1 80.03 -11.64 -29.20
C MET A 1 78.56 -11.42 -28.92
N ASP A 2 78.28 -10.35 -28.16
CA ASP A 2 77.01 -9.66 -27.89
C ASP A 2 75.77 -10.44 -27.44
N LYS A 3 74.95 -9.99 -26.48
CA LYS A 3 75.03 -9.08 -25.33
C LYS A 3 73.67 -9.24 -24.62
N ASN A 4 73.69 -9.37 -23.28
CA ASN A 4 72.74 -8.85 -22.29
C ASN A 4 71.20 -8.88 -22.54
N ASN A 5 70.45 -9.58 -21.66
CA ASN A 5 69.89 -9.02 -20.40
C ASN A 5 69.06 -10.09 -19.67
N GLN A 6 69.51 -10.55 -18.50
CA GLN A 6 68.96 -10.25 -17.16
C GLN A 6 67.46 -10.57 -16.97
N THR A 7 67.08 -11.76 -16.48
CA THR A 7 66.98 -12.28 -15.08
C THR A 7 65.66 -11.93 -14.35
N PRO A 8 65.17 -12.71 -13.35
CA PRO A 8 64.88 -14.16 -13.41
C PRO A 8 63.65 -14.62 -12.55
N LEU A 9 63.28 -15.91 -12.67
CA LEU A 9 62.93 -16.92 -11.62
C LEU A 9 62.01 -16.47 -10.47
N ASN A 10 60.95 -17.15 -10.04
CA ASN A 10 60.61 -18.58 -9.80
C ASN A 10 59.34 -18.47 -8.90
N LYS A 11 58.45 -19.43 -8.63
CA LYS A 11 58.30 -20.86 -8.86
C LYS A 11 56.85 -21.17 -8.48
N ARG A 12 56.24 -22.11 -9.21
CA ARG A 12 55.00 -22.83 -8.85
C ARG A 12 55.15 -23.49 -7.46
N THR A 13 54.06 -23.80 -6.77
CA THR A 13 53.59 -25.19 -6.52
C THR A 13 52.20 -25.18 -5.83
N ILE A 14 51.45 -26.24 -6.12
CA ILE A 14 50.04 -26.58 -5.90
C ILE A 14 49.86 -27.32 -4.56
N SER A 15 48.71 -27.20 -3.88
CA SER A 15 47.99 -28.33 -3.24
C SER A 15 46.63 -27.94 -2.63
N LEU A 16 45.61 -28.77 -2.89
CA LEU A 16 44.25 -28.79 -2.30
C LEU A 16 44.24 -29.58 -0.96
N PRO A 17 43.07 -30.03 -0.44
CA PRO A 17 42.29 -29.53 0.71
C PRO A 17 42.42 -30.44 1.95
N LEU A 18 41.70 -30.18 3.07
CA LEU A 18 41.23 -31.22 4.02
C LEU A 18 40.34 -30.69 5.15
N ASP A 19 39.46 -31.59 5.58
CA ASP A 19 38.41 -31.51 6.59
C ASP A 19 38.85 -31.21 8.03
N GLY A 20 37.89 -30.72 8.83
CA GLY A 20 37.58 -31.34 10.13
C GLY A 20 37.78 -30.52 11.42
N VAL A 21 36.76 -30.65 12.29
CA VAL A 21 36.79 -30.66 13.77
C VAL A 21 36.41 -29.36 14.53
N THR A 22 35.26 -29.46 15.21
CA THR A 22 34.69 -28.61 16.27
C THR A 22 35.54 -28.60 17.56
N PRO A 23 35.44 -27.59 18.47
CA PRO A 23 34.63 -27.84 19.69
C PRO A 23 33.95 -26.61 20.38
N LEU A 24 32.73 -26.87 20.86
CA LEU A 24 32.14 -26.58 22.19
C LEU A 24 32.02 -25.14 22.80
N ARG A 25 30.76 -24.89 23.18
CA ARG A 25 30.22 -24.30 24.44
C ARG A 25 30.24 -22.77 24.65
N GLY A 26 29.02 -22.23 24.68
CA GLY A 26 28.65 -21.05 25.47
C GLY A 26 27.13 -20.92 25.60
N LYS A 27 26.52 -21.63 26.56
CA LYS A 27 25.13 -21.37 26.97
C LYS A 27 25.07 -19.96 27.59
N ARG A 28 24.23 -19.06 27.06
CA ARG A 28 23.78 -17.86 27.78
C ARG A 28 22.26 -17.82 27.87
N LYS A 29 21.82 -17.37 29.04
CA LYS A 29 20.46 -17.40 29.58
C LYS A 29 19.49 -16.61 28.69
N ARG A 30 18.32 -17.20 28.47
CA ARG A 30 17.13 -16.59 27.88
C ARG A 30 16.55 -15.63 28.92
N THR A 31 16.66 -14.34 28.68
CA THR A 31 15.85 -13.32 29.36
C THR A 31 14.68 -13.03 28.45
N GLU A 32 13.48 -13.34 28.92
CA GLU A 32 12.23 -12.89 28.31
C GLU A 32 12.25 -11.36 28.25
N LYS A 33 12.28 -10.82 27.03
CA LYS A 33 12.00 -9.41 26.78
C LYS A 33 10.78 -9.40 25.87
N GLN A 34 9.72 -8.73 26.34
CA GLN A 34 8.54 -8.42 25.57
C GLN A 34 8.98 -7.74 24.26
N LEU A 35 8.61 -8.34 23.13
CA LEU A 35 8.79 -7.77 21.80
C LEU A 35 7.67 -6.74 21.58
N GLU A 36 8.02 -5.47 21.70
CA GLU A 36 7.25 -4.38 21.11
C GLU A 36 7.45 -4.46 19.59
N VAL A 37 6.35 -4.65 18.86
CA VAL A 37 6.34 -4.75 17.40
C VAL A 37 6.36 -3.34 16.81
N GLU A 38 7.54 -2.88 16.42
CA GLU A 38 7.70 -1.78 15.47
C GLU A 38 7.18 -2.26 14.09
N LEU A 39 6.30 -1.47 13.46
CA LEU A 39 5.85 -1.72 12.08
C LEU A 39 6.65 -0.83 11.12
N PRO A 40 7.66 -1.35 10.40
CA PRO A 40 8.34 -0.61 9.36
C PRO A 40 7.43 -0.45 8.12
N ILE A 41 7.50 0.73 7.50
CA ILE A 41 6.88 0.98 6.19
C ILE A 41 7.72 0.25 5.14
N LEU A 42 7.13 -0.83 4.63
CA LEU A 42 7.65 -1.93 3.83
C LEU A 42 8.66 -1.60 2.72
N GLY A 43 9.83 -2.23 2.84
CA GLY A 43 10.53 -2.83 1.71
C GLY A 43 9.78 -4.07 1.19
N PHE A 44 9.81 -4.31 -0.09
CA PHE A 44 9.76 -5.59 -0.80
C PHE A 44 9.76 -5.07 -2.22
N THR A 45 10.90 -5.19 -2.88
CA THR A 45 10.89 -5.08 -4.32
C THR A 45 10.71 -6.53 -4.75
N PRO A 46 9.51 -6.95 -5.21
CA PRO A 46 9.44 -8.19 -5.97
C PRO A 46 10.56 -8.07 -6.99
N GLN A 47 11.38 -9.11 -7.18
CA GLN A 47 12.21 -9.14 -8.38
C GLN A 47 11.27 -8.79 -9.51
N ILE A 48 11.52 -7.63 -10.15
CA ILE A 48 10.69 -7.13 -11.22
C ILE A 48 10.54 -8.31 -12.14
N ALA A 49 9.35 -8.92 -12.17
CA ALA A 49 9.00 -9.77 -13.27
C ALA A 49 9.13 -8.81 -14.43
N ARG A 50 10.24 -8.91 -15.18
CA ARG A 50 10.52 -8.05 -16.32
C ARG A 50 9.20 -7.98 -17.07
N THR A 51 8.60 -6.81 -17.12
CA THR A 51 7.28 -6.55 -17.70
C THR A 51 7.32 -6.62 -19.23
N SER A 52 8.10 -7.57 -19.75
CA SER A 52 7.93 -8.18 -21.05
C SER A 52 7.38 -9.58 -20.79
N HIS A 53 6.05 -9.73 -20.92
CA HIS A 53 5.32 -11.00 -20.91
C HIS A 53 4.82 -11.54 -19.56
N SER A 54 3.81 -10.88 -18.99
CA SER A 54 2.74 -11.63 -18.31
C SER A 54 1.48 -11.52 -19.17
N SER A 55 1.18 -12.63 -19.83
CA SER A 55 0.11 -12.81 -20.79
C SER A 55 -1.24 -12.92 -20.09
N THR A 56 -1.98 -11.81 -19.96
CA THR A 56 -3.43 -11.90 -20.16
C THR A 56 -3.62 -12.19 -21.64
N LEU A 57 -4.26 -13.31 -21.99
CA LEU A 57 -4.41 -13.82 -23.36
C LEU A 57 -5.17 -12.88 -24.34
N GLY A 58 -5.44 -11.62 -23.98
CA GLY A 58 -6.07 -10.61 -24.84
C GLY A 58 -5.17 -9.50 -25.39
N ASN A 59 -3.99 -9.22 -24.82
CA ASN A 59 -3.30 -7.93 -25.07
C ASN A 59 -2.00 -8.03 -25.89
N ARG A 60 -1.87 -9.01 -26.79
CA ARG A 60 -0.61 -9.23 -27.53
C ARG A 60 -0.29 -8.21 -28.66
N THR A 61 -1.03 -7.10 -28.76
CA THR A 61 -0.86 -6.11 -29.86
C THR A 61 -1.14 -4.65 -29.48
N GLN A 62 -1.29 -4.30 -28.19
CA GLN A 62 -1.57 -2.91 -27.82
C GLN A 62 -0.27 -2.09 -27.63
N SER A 63 -0.21 -0.93 -28.27
CA SER A 63 0.86 0.04 -28.03
C SER A 63 0.75 0.64 -26.63
N THR A 64 1.85 1.13 -26.06
CA THR A 64 1.85 1.84 -24.76
C THR A 64 0.92 3.04 -24.75
N LYS A 65 0.73 3.70 -25.90
CA LYS A 65 -0.23 4.79 -26.07
C LYS A 65 -1.67 4.32 -25.88
N ASN A 66 -2.05 3.18 -26.47
CA ASN A 66 -3.41 2.64 -26.34
C ASN A 66 -3.74 2.28 -24.88
N VAL A 67 -2.78 1.73 -24.14
CA VAL A 67 -2.94 1.44 -22.70
C VAL A 67 -3.07 2.73 -21.88
N GLY A 68 -2.35 3.79 -22.27
CA GLY A 68 -2.49 5.12 -21.67
C GLY A 68 -3.91 5.68 -21.82
N ASP A 69 -4.42 5.68 -23.06
CA ASP A 69 -5.73 6.20 -23.41
C ASP A 69 -6.87 5.41 -22.73
N GLU A 70 -6.76 4.08 -22.65
CA GLU A 70 -7.73 3.22 -21.95
C GLU A 70 -7.78 3.53 -20.45
N ARG A 71 -6.64 3.70 -19.80
CA ARG A 71 -6.57 4.06 -18.37
C ARG A 71 -7.20 5.43 -18.11
N GLU A 72 -6.98 6.40 -18.99
CA GLU A 72 -7.60 7.72 -18.88
C GLU A 72 -9.12 7.67 -19.04
N ALA A 73 -9.61 6.87 -19.98
CA ALA A 73 -11.04 6.62 -20.13
C ALA A 73 -11.63 5.92 -18.90
N GLU A 74 -10.90 4.96 -18.33
CA GLU A 74 -11.29 4.25 -17.10
C GLU A 74 -11.34 5.19 -15.89
N ALA A 75 -10.33 6.03 -15.69
CA ALA A 75 -10.32 7.01 -14.61
C ALA A 75 -11.44 8.05 -14.76
N LYS A 76 -11.73 8.48 -15.98
CA LYS A 76 -12.90 9.31 -16.27
C LYS A 76 -14.19 8.62 -15.85
N TYR A 77 -14.36 7.35 -16.25
CA TYR A 77 -15.52 6.55 -15.89
C TYR A 77 -15.68 6.45 -14.37
N TYR A 78 -14.59 6.24 -13.62
CA TYR A 78 -14.63 6.19 -12.15
C TYR A 78 -15.08 7.50 -11.53
N VAL A 79 -14.60 8.65 -12.02
CA VAL A 79 -15.04 9.96 -11.52
C VAL A 79 -16.52 10.23 -11.84
N GLU A 80 -17.01 9.76 -12.98
CA GLU A 80 -18.41 9.94 -13.39
C GLU A 80 -19.39 9.01 -12.66
N ASN A 81 -18.99 7.78 -12.33
CA ASN A 81 -19.91 6.73 -11.87
C ASN A 81 -19.64 6.22 -10.43
N ASP A 82 -18.41 6.38 -9.94
CA ASP A 82 -17.94 5.72 -8.71
C ASP A 82 -17.42 6.69 -7.64
N LEU A 83 -17.33 7.98 -7.95
CA LEU A 83 -16.99 9.03 -6.99
C LEU A 83 -18.21 9.48 -6.18
N ILE A 84 -18.11 9.38 -4.86
CA ILE A 84 -19.07 9.96 -3.91
C ILE A 84 -18.43 11.19 -3.27
N ARG A 85 -19.07 12.36 -3.43
CA ARG A 85 -18.53 13.65 -2.98
C ARG A 85 -19.13 14.09 -1.66
N ASN A 86 -18.43 15.02 -1.00
CA ASN A 86 -18.88 15.70 0.22
C ASN A 86 -19.24 14.72 1.34
N VAL A 87 -18.44 13.65 1.47
CA VAL A 87 -18.67 12.61 2.46
C VAL A 87 -18.13 13.08 3.81
N SER A 88 -19.04 13.32 4.75
CA SER A 88 -18.73 13.51 6.17
C SER A 88 -18.25 12.19 6.81
N GLY A 89 -17.33 12.27 7.78
CA GLY A 89 -16.77 11.09 8.44
C GLY A 89 -15.43 10.60 7.85
N ILE A 90 -15.02 11.13 6.69
CA ILE A 90 -13.77 10.71 6.01
C ILE A 90 -12.56 11.03 6.89
N LEU A 91 -12.50 12.21 7.47
CA LEU A 91 -11.37 12.63 8.31
C LEU A 91 -11.31 11.78 9.59
N GLU A 92 -12.46 11.40 10.14
CA GLU A 92 -12.61 10.55 11.30
C GLU A 92 -12.21 9.09 11.00
N THR A 93 -12.28 8.67 9.74
CA THR A 93 -11.77 7.36 9.29
C THR A 93 -10.25 7.25 9.46
N ALA A 94 -9.54 8.37 9.54
CA ALA A 94 -8.13 8.40 9.88
C ALA A 94 -7.85 8.51 11.40
N ALA A 95 -8.85 8.75 12.24
CA ALA A 95 -8.61 8.95 13.68
C ALA A 95 -8.11 7.67 14.37
N PRO A 96 -7.25 7.79 15.41
CA PRO A 96 -6.87 6.66 16.26
C PRO A 96 -8.11 5.96 16.85
N LEU A 97 -8.04 4.62 16.94
CA LEU A 97 -9.11 3.81 17.56
C LEU A 97 -8.99 3.75 19.07
N ASP A 98 -7.75 3.84 19.60
CA ASP A 98 -7.51 3.95 21.02
C ASP A 98 -8.04 5.30 21.54
N ARG A 99 -8.81 5.26 22.63
CA ARG A 99 -9.49 6.44 23.15
C ARG A 99 -8.52 7.50 23.67
N GLU A 100 -7.45 7.10 24.34
CA GLU A 100 -6.48 8.03 24.92
C GLU A 100 -5.62 8.66 23.82
N VAL A 101 -5.16 7.85 22.87
CA VAL A 101 -4.40 8.34 21.70
C VAL A 101 -5.26 9.27 20.85
N LYS A 102 -6.55 8.96 20.67
CA LYS A 102 -7.49 9.83 19.96
C LYS A 102 -7.67 11.17 20.66
N GLN A 103 -7.80 11.17 21.99
CA GLN A 103 -7.92 12.42 22.76
C GLN A 103 -6.65 13.28 22.63
N LYS A 104 -5.47 12.67 22.76
CA LYS A 104 -4.18 13.36 22.53
C LYS A 104 -4.08 13.92 21.10
N ALA A 105 -4.53 13.18 20.09
CA ALA A 105 -4.51 13.63 18.70
C ALA A 105 -5.37 14.90 18.50
N VAL A 106 -6.55 14.96 19.13
CA VAL A 106 -7.39 16.17 19.11
C VAL A 106 -6.70 17.35 19.79
N GLU A 107 -6.10 17.12 20.97
CA GLU A 107 -5.39 18.15 21.72
C GLU A 107 -4.18 18.70 20.95
N PHE A 108 -3.39 17.83 20.31
CA PHE A 108 -2.28 18.26 19.47
C PHE A 108 -2.77 19.00 18.22
N ALA A 109 -3.82 18.54 17.56
CA ALA A 109 -4.39 19.24 16.41
C ALA A 109 -4.87 20.66 16.78
N ASP A 110 -5.52 20.82 17.94
CA ASP A 110 -5.96 22.13 18.45
C ASP A 110 -4.77 23.05 18.75
N GLN A 111 -3.75 22.54 19.44
CA GLN A 111 -2.55 23.31 19.78
C GLN A 111 -1.76 23.72 18.52
N ILE A 112 -1.52 22.79 17.59
CA ILE A 112 -0.83 23.07 16.32
C ILE A 112 -1.62 24.08 15.48
N SER A 113 -2.96 23.98 15.47
CA SER A 113 -3.80 24.96 14.79
C SER A 113 -3.66 26.36 15.40
N ASN A 114 -3.64 26.48 16.73
CA ASN A 114 -3.42 27.76 17.40
C ASN A 114 -2.03 28.34 17.10
N GLU A 115 -0.99 27.50 17.08
CA GLU A 115 0.36 27.93 16.70
C GLU A 115 0.44 28.36 15.23
N LEU A 116 -0.27 27.68 14.32
CA LEU A 116 -0.38 28.05 12.92
C LEU A 116 -1.04 29.43 12.77
N GLU A 117 -2.15 29.70 13.47
CA GLU A 117 -2.79 31.03 13.43
C GLU A 117 -1.88 32.12 14.01
N ALA A 118 -1.16 31.85 15.10
CA ALA A 118 -0.18 32.79 15.66
C ALA A 118 0.96 33.08 14.67
N PHE A 119 1.47 32.04 14.00
CA PHE A 119 2.48 32.17 12.94
C PHE A 119 1.96 33.00 11.77
N LEU A 120 0.75 32.72 11.28
CA LEU A 120 0.14 33.45 10.17
C LEU A 120 -0.08 34.93 10.52
N ASN A 121 -0.58 35.23 11.72
CA ASN A 121 -0.80 36.60 12.18
C ASN A 121 0.49 37.40 12.32
N SER A 122 1.57 36.77 12.78
CA SER A 122 2.88 37.40 12.94
C SER A 122 3.57 37.70 11.61
N ASN A 123 3.21 36.97 10.55
CA ASN A 123 3.87 37.02 9.24
C ASN A 123 2.97 37.56 8.11
N ASN A 124 1.79 38.10 8.44
CA ASN A 124 0.81 38.61 7.48
C ASN A 124 1.23 39.93 6.80
N ALA A 125 2.26 40.62 7.32
CA ALA A 125 2.46 42.06 7.10
C ALA A 125 3.71 42.49 6.31
N SER A 126 4.54 41.61 5.75
CA SER A 126 5.73 42.06 5.00
C SER A 126 6.18 41.13 3.89
N ALA A 127 6.10 41.62 2.65
CA ALA A 127 6.61 40.97 1.44
C ALA A 127 8.15 40.88 1.36
N ILE A 128 8.89 41.31 2.37
CA ILE A 128 10.34 41.50 2.29
C ILE A 128 10.97 40.84 3.53
N ALA A 129 11.78 39.80 3.27
CA ALA A 129 12.51 38.92 4.21
C ALA A 129 11.80 37.67 4.78
N LEU A 130 10.68 37.22 4.20
CA LEU A 130 10.09 35.91 4.57
C LEU A 130 10.97 34.70 4.20
N SER A 131 11.93 34.82 3.27
CA SER A 131 12.72 33.68 2.79
C SER A 131 13.64 33.03 3.82
N GLU A 132 13.91 33.68 4.96
CA GLU A 132 14.78 33.15 6.02
C GLU A 132 14.00 32.49 7.17
N ILE A 133 12.67 32.68 7.22
CA ILE A 133 11.83 32.08 8.27
C ILE A 133 11.38 30.68 7.80
N PRO A 134 11.62 29.61 8.58
CA PRO A 134 11.13 28.28 8.26
C PRO A 134 9.62 28.28 7.98
N TYR A 135 9.20 27.52 6.97
CA TYR A 135 7.81 27.36 6.55
C TYR A 135 7.11 28.63 6.03
N SER A 136 7.84 29.73 5.82
CA SER A 136 7.24 31.01 5.43
C SER A 136 6.44 30.94 4.13
N ARG A 137 6.70 29.98 3.25
CA ARG A 137 5.99 29.88 1.97
C ARG A 137 4.55 29.41 2.16
N LEU A 138 4.20 28.75 3.26
CA LEU A 138 2.79 28.40 3.54
C LEU A 138 1.89 29.63 3.60
N THR A 139 2.43 30.79 4.01
CA THR A 139 1.67 32.06 4.05
C THR A 139 1.18 32.48 2.67
N LYS A 140 1.95 32.18 1.60
CA LYS A 140 1.57 32.47 0.21
C LYS A 140 0.40 31.61 -0.25
N TRP A 141 0.31 30.38 0.24
CA TRP A 141 -0.79 29.48 -0.09
C TRP A 141 -2.06 29.83 0.68
N VAL A 142 -1.94 29.97 2.00
CA VAL A 142 -3.08 30.28 2.88
C VAL A 142 -3.68 31.65 2.57
N PHE A 143 -2.87 32.66 2.23
CA PHE A 143 -3.37 34.00 1.88
C PHE A 143 -3.45 34.24 0.38
N MET A 144 -3.40 33.21 -0.46
CA MET A 144 -3.35 33.34 -1.92
C MET A 144 -4.45 34.27 -2.48
N ASN A 145 -5.70 34.10 -2.01
CA ASN A 145 -6.84 34.91 -2.44
C ASN A 145 -6.73 36.36 -1.92
N LYS A 146 -6.31 36.55 -0.67
CA LYS A 146 -6.18 37.87 -0.02
C LYS A 146 -5.04 38.70 -0.59
N LEU A 147 -3.96 38.04 -1.01
CA LEU A 147 -2.80 38.67 -1.62
C LEU A 147 -3.03 39.11 -3.06
N GLY A 148 -4.20 38.79 -3.66
CA GLY A 148 -4.52 39.13 -5.05
C GLY A 148 -3.51 38.55 -6.04
N LEU A 149 -2.86 37.42 -5.69
CA LEU A 149 -1.88 36.79 -6.55
C LEU A 149 -2.57 36.34 -7.85
N SER A 150 -1.95 36.61 -8.99
CA SER A 150 -2.37 35.97 -10.25
C SER A 150 -2.34 34.45 -10.07
N LEU A 151 -3.36 33.75 -10.58
CA LEU A 151 -3.49 32.28 -10.53
C LEU A 151 -2.12 31.59 -10.70
N PRO A 152 -1.52 31.04 -9.63
CA PRO A 152 -0.17 30.50 -9.69
C PRO A 152 -0.12 29.31 -10.63
N LYS A 153 1.07 28.99 -11.14
CA LYS A 153 1.33 27.69 -11.75
C LYS A 153 1.33 26.63 -10.66
N GLU A 154 0.87 25.41 -10.95
CA GLU A 154 0.88 24.27 -10.00
C GLU A 154 2.26 24.10 -9.34
N LYS A 155 3.33 24.17 -10.14
CA LYS A 155 4.72 24.08 -9.67
C LYS A 155 5.13 25.11 -8.62
N GLN A 156 4.46 26.26 -8.57
CA GLN A 156 4.71 27.27 -7.54
C GLN A 156 4.03 26.92 -6.22
N MET A 157 2.94 26.14 -6.26
CA MET A 157 2.17 25.74 -5.08
C MET A 157 2.84 24.61 -4.31
N TYR A 158 3.56 23.69 -4.96
CA TYR A 158 4.12 22.50 -4.29
C TYR A 158 4.97 22.84 -3.05
N PRO A 159 5.93 23.79 -3.10
CA PRO A 159 6.72 24.13 -1.92
C PRO A 159 5.89 24.80 -0.82
N TRP A 160 4.77 25.45 -1.15
CA TRP A 160 3.91 26.09 -0.15
C TRP A 160 3.08 25.06 0.61
N ILE A 161 2.58 24.05 -0.11
CA ILE A 161 1.87 22.89 0.45
C ILE A 161 2.83 22.06 1.29
N SER A 162 4.05 21.80 0.79
CA SER A 162 5.12 21.11 1.51
C SER A 162 5.43 21.80 2.85
N ASP A 163 5.62 23.13 2.84
CA ASP A 163 5.87 23.91 4.06
C ASP A 163 4.74 23.77 5.09
N PHE A 164 3.46 23.69 4.66
CA PHE A 164 2.34 23.48 5.57
C PHE A 164 2.41 22.09 6.22
N ILE A 165 2.65 21.05 5.43
CA ILE A 165 2.74 19.66 5.92
C ILE A 165 3.93 19.52 6.87
N GLU A 166 5.10 20.06 6.49
CA GLU A 166 6.29 20.05 7.34
C GLU A 166 6.09 20.84 8.63
N PHE A 167 5.39 21.98 8.59
CA PHE A 167 5.05 22.72 9.81
C PHE A 167 4.29 21.83 10.80
N VAL A 168 3.25 21.11 10.34
CA VAL A 168 2.47 20.22 11.21
C VAL A 168 3.33 19.07 11.75
N ALA A 169 4.14 18.44 10.89
CA ALA A 169 5.02 17.35 11.28
C ALA A 169 6.04 17.77 12.34
N ASP A 170 6.71 18.91 12.14
CA ASP A 170 7.70 19.45 13.07
C ASP A 170 7.09 19.78 14.43
N LYS A 171 5.90 20.38 14.45
CA LYS A 171 5.22 20.72 15.70
C LYS A 171 4.78 19.46 16.43
N LEU A 172 4.16 18.52 15.72
CA LEU A 172 3.73 17.26 16.31
C LEU A 172 4.91 16.48 16.92
N SER A 173 6.04 16.38 16.21
CA SER A 173 7.24 15.67 16.68
C SER A 173 7.85 16.29 17.96
N ARG A 174 7.68 17.60 18.19
CA ARG A 174 8.17 18.26 19.41
C ARG A 174 7.20 18.13 20.58
N MET A 175 5.91 18.05 20.28
CA MET A 175 4.84 18.01 21.28
C MET A 175 4.51 16.59 21.74
N ALA A 176 4.59 15.62 20.83
CA ALA A 176 4.23 14.25 21.10
C ALA A 176 5.25 13.60 22.06
N PRO A 177 4.78 12.99 23.16
CA PRO A 177 5.68 12.28 24.06
C PRO A 177 6.26 11.04 23.37
N ALA A 178 7.43 10.60 23.86
CA ALA A 178 8.23 9.55 23.21
C ALA A 178 7.51 8.18 23.15
N ASP A 179 6.51 7.96 24.00
CA ASP A 179 5.66 6.76 24.03
C ASP A 179 4.65 6.72 22.88
N CYS A 180 4.27 7.87 22.31
CA CYS A 180 3.26 7.95 21.26
C CYS A 180 3.82 7.73 19.85
N GLN A 181 5.14 7.88 19.67
CA GLN A 181 5.89 7.70 18.42
C GLN A 181 5.09 8.03 17.14
N PRO A 182 4.64 9.29 16.96
CA PRO A 182 3.88 9.65 15.78
C PRO A 182 4.72 9.45 14.51
N ARG A 183 4.07 9.05 13.42
CA ARG A 183 4.68 9.09 12.08
C ARG A 183 4.96 10.54 11.72
N GLU A 184 6.22 10.85 11.43
CA GLU A 184 6.59 12.14 10.88
C GLU A 184 6.23 12.18 9.39
N LEU A 185 5.06 12.73 9.08
CA LEU A 185 4.51 12.78 7.73
C LEU A 185 5.04 13.98 6.97
N VAL A 186 5.70 13.72 5.84
CA VAL A 186 6.33 14.73 5.00
C VAL A 186 6.00 14.45 3.54
N THR A 187 6.35 15.38 2.65
CA THR A 187 6.35 15.10 1.21
C THR A 187 7.73 14.64 0.77
N PHE A 188 7.81 13.92 -0.35
CA PHE A 188 9.10 13.72 -1.01
C PHE A 188 9.77 15.07 -1.34
N LYS A 189 11.12 15.10 -1.33
CA LYS A 189 11.86 16.34 -1.63
C LYS A 189 11.69 16.79 -3.08
N LYS A 190 11.37 15.86 -3.98
CA LYS A 190 11.15 16.11 -5.40
C LYS A 190 9.65 16.19 -5.67
N PHE A 191 9.24 17.26 -6.36
CA PHE A 191 7.88 17.45 -6.87
C PHE A 191 7.85 17.23 -8.37
N ASP A 192 6.66 16.96 -8.92
CA ASP A 192 6.45 16.66 -10.33
C ASP A 192 7.48 15.61 -10.79
N PHE A 193 7.31 14.36 -10.36
CA PHE A 193 8.31 13.31 -10.57
C PHE A 193 7.68 12.05 -11.15
N MET A 194 8.47 11.34 -11.95
CA MET A 194 8.14 9.97 -12.35
C MET A 194 8.63 9.06 -11.24
N ALA A 195 7.71 8.34 -10.59
CA ALA A 195 8.06 7.39 -9.54
C ALA A 195 8.92 6.25 -10.12
N ARG A 196 9.92 5.81 -9.35
CA ARG A 196 10.90 4.81 -9.81
C ARG A 196 10.29 3.44 -10.10
N ASP A 197 9.20 3.14 -9.43
CA ASP A 197 8.40 1.92 -9.49
C ASP A 197 7.09 2.12 -10.27
N ALA A 198 6.98 3.20 -11.05
CA ALA A 198 5.86 3.42 -11.95
C ALA A 198 5.83 2.40 -13.09
N ASP A 199 4.64 1.93 -13.45
CA ASP A 199 4.42 1.10 -14.63
C ASP A 199 4.20 1.92 -15.93
N ASP A 200 4.21 3.25 -15.83
CA ASP A 200 4.09 4.20 -16.94
C ASP A 200 4.96 5.47 -16.74
N TYR A 201 4.92 6.39 -17.71
CA TYR A 201 5.74 7.60 -17.72
C TYR A 201 5.05 8.83 -17.08
N ARG A 202 3.92 8.65 -16.40
CA ARG A 202 3.18 9.76 -15.82
C ARG A 202 3.92 10.31 -14.59
N ARG A 203 3.70 11.60 -14.34
CA ARG A 203 4.39 12.34 -13.30
C ARG A 203 3.40 12.68 -12.20
N ILE A 204 3.76 12.33 -10.98
CA ILE A 204 3.00 12.65 -9.77
C ILE A 204 3.40 14.06 -9.35
N ASP A 205 2.42 14.91 -9.04
CA ASP A 205 2.68 16.26 -8.53
C ASP A 205 3.42 16.20 -7.20
N MET A 206 2.81 15.54 -6.21
CA MET A 206 3.35 15.37 -4.86
C MET A 206 2.85 14.05 -4.27
N ALA A 207 3.55 13.52 -3.26
CA ALA A 207 3.08 12.39 -2.47
C ALA A 207 3.56 12.51 -1.03
N LEU A 208 2.74 12.04 -0.09
CA LEU A 208 3.08 11.92 1.33
C LEU A 208 3.92 10.66 1.56
N THR A 209 4.91 10.78 2.42
CA THR A 209 5.75 9.69 2.90
C THR A 209 6.05 9.89 4.39
N GLN A 210 6.72 8.93 5.01
CA GLN A 210 7.22 9.05 6.38
C GLN A 210 8.71 9.35 6.35
N ARG A 211 9.18 10.31 7.14
CA ARG A 211 10.60 10.63 7.22
C ARG A 211 11.43 9.42 7.67
N ALA A 212 12.53 9.18 6.96
CA ALA A 212 13.46 8.10 7.28
C ALA A 212 14.47 8.52 8.38
N HIS A 213 14.11 8.39 9.65
CA HIS A 213 15.09 8.53 10.73
C HIS A 213 16.03 7.31 10.75
N GLN A 214 17.34 7.54 10.57
CA GLN A 214 18.40 6.52 10.70
C GLN A 214 18.27 5.27 9.79
N ARG A 215 17.61 5.39 8.64
CA ARG A 215 17.48 4.26 7.70
C ARG A 215 18.69 4.10 6.76
N HIS A 216 18.84 2.88 6.21
CA HIS A 216 19.82 2.53 5.17
C HIS A 216 19.80 3.53 3.99
N GLU A 217 20.94 3.70 3.30
CA GLU A 217 21.10 4.66 2.19
C GLU A 217 20.03 4.52 1.09
N SER A 218 19.56 3.30 0.82
CA SER A 218 18.49 3.03 -0.16
C SER A 218 17.17 3.75 0.17
N ILE A 219 16.81 3.88 1.44
CA ILE A 219 15.54 4.50 1.85
C ILE A 219 15.65 6.03 1.81
N LYS A 220 16.84 6.57 2.09
CA LYS A 220 17.12 8.00 1.87
C LYS A 220 17.01 8.36 0.38
N GLU A 221 17.48 7.47 -0.49
CA GLU A 221 17.39 7.66 -1.94
C GLU A 221 15.93 7.61 -2.45
N GLU A 222 15.08 6.77 -1.84
CA GLU A 222 13.63 6.75 -2.10
C GLU A 222 12.94 8.04 -1.63
N GLU A 223 13.26 8.55 -0.43
CA GLU A 223 12.75 9.85 0.07
C GLU A 223 13.16 11.03 -0.83
N GLU A 224 14.31 10.90 -1.52
CA GLU A 224 14.82 11.92 -2.43
C GLU A 224 14.20 11.86 -3.83
N ASN A 225 13.85 10.67 -4.32
CA ASN A 225 13.47 10.47 -5.72
C ASN A 225 12.00 10.10 -5.95
N GLY A 226 11.31 9.67 -4.91
CA GLY A 226 9.90 9.32 -4.94
C GLY A 226 9.61 7.92 -5.52
N ALA A 227 8.78 7.17 -4.80
CA ALA A 227 8.28 5.86 -5.20
C ALA A 227 6.86 5.64 -4.66
N TYR A 228 6.02 4.92 -5.42
CA TYR A 228 4.70 4.52 -4.95
C TYR A 228 4.79 3.63 -3.72
N LYS A 229 5.79 2.75 -3.67
CA LYS A 229 6.06 1.84 -2.57
C LYS A 229 6.17 2.54 -1.21
N SER A 230 6.90 3.66 -1.14
CA SER A 230 7.05 4.48 0.07
C SER A 230 6.07 5.66 0.16
N SER A 231 5.10 5.74 -0.75
CA SER A 231 4.02 6.73 -0.70
C SER A 231 2.88 6.26 0.21
N LEU A 232 2.55 7.07 1.22
CA LEU A 232 1.36 6.88 2.05
C LEU A 232 0.08 7.33 1.32
N ALA A 233 0.14 8.50 0.68
CA ALA A 233 -0.95 9.07 -0.10
C ALA A 233 -0.42 9.86 -1.29
N ILE A 234 -1.12 9.83 -2.40
CA ILE A 234 -0.82 10.66 -3.57
C ILE A 234 -1.53 12.01 -3.44
N ILE A 235 -0.87 13.09 -3.82
CA ILE A 235 -1.43 14.43 -3.82
C ILE A 235 -1.42 14.96 -5.26
N GLU A 236 -2.61 15.23 -5.79
CA GLU A 236 -2.80 15.91 -7.07
C GLU A 236 -3.09 17.39 -6.84
N VAL A 237 -2.41 18.28 -7.57
CA VAL A 237 -2.53 19.72 -7.40
C VAL A 237 -3.07 20.35 -8.68
N LYS A 238 -4.06 21.23 -8.52
CA LYS A 238 -4.60 22.08 -9.58
C LYS A 238 -4.69 23.52 -9.10
N ARG A 239 -4.85 24.44 -10.03
CA ARG A 239 -4.71 25.88 -9.77
C ARG A 239 -5.97 26.47 -9.15
N GLN A 240 -7.13 25.90 -9.47
CA GLN A 240 -8.42 26.42 -9.05
C GLN A 240 -9.46 25.32 -8.84
N ALA A 241 -10.46 25.61 -8.02
CA ALA A 241 -11.54 24.68 -7.67
C ALA A 241 -12.32 24.12 -8.88
N ALA A 242 -12.37 24.83 -10.00
CA ALA A 242 -13.03 24.36 -11.23
C ALA A 242 -12.35 23.13 -11.86
N GLU A 243 -11.09 22.87 -11.51
CA GLU A 243 -10.30 21.75 -12.03
C GLU A 243 -10.41 20.48 -11.16
N GLN A 244 -11.32 20.48 -10.18
CA GLN A 244 -11.47 19.41 -9.20
C GLN A 244 -11.70 18.02 -9.83
N ASP A 245 -12.49 17.94 -10.91
CA ASP A 245 -12.79 16.67 -11.57
C ASP A 245 -11.56 16.11 -12.28
N GLN A 246 -10.75 16.99 -12.89
CA GLN A 246 -9.47 16.61 -13.46
C GLN A 246 -8.51 16.12 -12.37
N ALA A 247 -8.50 16.77 -11.20
CA ALA A 247 -7.69 16.32 -10.07
C ALA A 247 -8.10 14.90 -9.60
N PHE A 248 -9.40 14.63 -9.50
CA PHE A 248 -9.87 13.28 -9.14
C PHE A 248 -9.51 12.23 -10.19
N MET A 249 -9.59 12.57 -11.48
CA MET A 249 -9.21 11.65 -12.56
C MET A 249 -7.72 11.29 -12.47
N GLN A 250 -6.84 12.28 -12.30
CA GLN A 250 -5.40 12.04 -12.19
C GLN A 250 -5.05 11.29 -10.90
N LEU A 251 -5.71 11.60 -9.78
CA LEU A 251 -5.56 10.85 -8.54
C LEU A 251 -5.93 9.38 -8.72
N ALA A 252 -7.06 9.07 -9.35
CA ALA A 252 -7.50 7.71 -9.61
C ALA A 252 -6.50 6.93 -10.50
N LEU A 253 -5.94 7.59 -11.52
CA LEU A 253 -4.90 7.01 -12.38
C LEU A 253 -3.66 6.60 -11.57
N TYR A 254 -3.15 7.48 -10.72
CA TYR A 254 -1.92 7.24 -9.98
C TYR A 254 -2.09 6.22 -8.85
N SER A 255 -3.23 6.26 -8.16
CA SER A 255 -3.49 5.37 -7.03
C SER A 255 -3.49 3.88 -7.41
N ARG A 256 -3.74 3.53 -8.69
CA ARG A 256 -3.55 2.16 -9.19
C ARG A 256 -2.15 1.61 -8.87
N ASN A 257 -1.11 2.45 -9.03
CA ASN A 257 0.26 2.03 -8.78
C ASN A 257 0.53 1.74 -7.30
N LEU A 258 -0.18 2.39 -6.37
CA LEU A 258 -0.09 2.04 -4.94
C LEU A 258 -0.49 0.58 -4.72
N TYR A 259 -1.60 0.13 -5.33
CA TYR A 259 -2.05 -1.25 -5.18
C TYR A 259 -1.11 -2.28 -5.81
N SER A 260 -0.38 -1.90 -6.87
CA SER A 260 0.57 -2.79 -7.55
C SER A 260 1.93 -2.86 -6.86
N THR A 261 2.35 -1.82 -6.14
CA THR A 261 3.66 -1.79 -5.49
C THR A 261 3.59 -2.11 -3.99
N GLN A 262 2.42 -1.93 -3.36
CA GLN A 262 2.21 -2.17 -1.93
C GLN A 262 1.32 -3.40 -1.74
N ILE A 263 1.97 -4.56 -1.60
CA ILE A 263 1.29 -5.87 -1.53
C ILE A 263 0.34 -6.02 -0.33
N ASN A 264 0.52 -5.19 0.70
CA ASN A 264 -0.32 -5.13 1.89
C ASN A 264 -1.33 -3.96 1.87
N ARG A 265 -1.59 -3.35 0.71
CA ARG A 265 -2.57 -2.27 0.58
C ARG A 265 -4.00 -2.82 0.53
N ARG A 266 -4.85 -2.39 1.46
CA ARG A 266 -6.29 -2.76 1.56
C ARG A 266 -7.19 -1.69 0.94
N PHE A 267 -6.90 -0.42 1.25
CA PHE A 267 -7.49 0.77 0.66
C PHE A 267 -6.44 1.88 0.63
N ALA A 268 -6.58 2.86 -0.27
CA ALA A 268 -5.58 3.92 -0.44
C ALA A 268 -6.13 5.30 -0.06
N TRP A 269 -5.24 6.14 0.44
CA TRP A 269 -5.50 7.56 0.66
C TRP A 269 -4.98 8.41 -0.50
N GLY A 270 -5.67 9.51 -0.75
CA GLY A 270 -5.24 10.53 -1.69
C GLY A 270 -5.71 11.92 -1.29
N LEU A 271 -5.07 12.95 -1.82
CA LEU A 271 -5.47 14.34 -1.69
C LEU A 271 -5.60 14.96 -3.07
N THR A 272 -6.62 15.79 -3.24
CA THR A 272 -6.64 16.79 -4.32
C THR A 272 -6.53 18.16 -3.70
N ILE A 273 -5.68 19.02 -4.25
CA ILE A 273 -5.50 20.41 -3.81
C ILE A 273 -5.74 21.32 -5.00
N CYS A 274 -6.90 21.97 -5.04
CA CYS A 274 -7.33 22.83 -6.13
C CYS A 274 -7.38 24.28 -5.66
N GLY A 275 -6.31 25.03 -5.87
CA GLY A 275 -6.12 26.35 -5.25
C GLY A 275 -5.95 26.24 -3.73
N THR A 276 -6.88 26.80 -2.94
CA THR A 276 -6.92 26.67 -1.47
C THR A 276 -7.80 25.52 -0.99
N ILE A 277 -8.45 24.81 -1.90
CA ILE A 277 -9.39 23.75 -1.55
C ILE A 277 -8.65 22.42 -1.47
N VAL A 278 -8.65 21.81 -0.29
CA VAL A 278 -8.10 20.47 -0.04
C VAL A 278 -9.26 19.49 0.11
N VAL A 279 -9.20 18.35 -0.57
CA VAL A 279 -10.17 17.26 -0.43
C VAL A 279 -9.42 15.96 -0.17
N ALA A 280 -9.77 15.26 0.91
CA ALA A 280 -9.25 13.94 1.22
C ALA A 280 -10.08 12.86 0.55
N CYS A 281 -9.41 11.89 -0.07
CA CYS A 281 -10.03 10.79 -0.77
C CYS A 281 -9.64 9.46 -0.13
N ILE A 282 -10.64 8.59 0.08
CA ILE A 282 -10.42 7.17 0.33
C ILE A 282 -10.81 6.42 -0.94
N LEU A 283 -9.86 5.68 -1.49
CA LEU A 283 -10.09 4.76 -2.60
C LEU A 283 -10.28 3.37 -2.00
N VAL A 284 -11.52 2.88 -2.05
CA VAL A 284 -11.87 1.50 -1.68
C VAL A 284 -12.06 0.68 -2.96
N ASN A 285 -12.28 -0.63 -2.80
CA ASN A 285 -12.32 -1.58 -3.91
C ASN A 285 -13.38 -1.30 -5.00
N ASP A 286 -14.37 -0.44 -4.75
CA ASP A 286 -15.46 -0.19 -5.71
C ASP A 286 -15.85 1.28 -5.85
N LYS A 287 -15.33 2.17 -4.99
CA LYS A 287 -15.73 3.59 -4.92
C LYS A 287 -14.56 4.47 -4.52
N ILE A 288 -14.61 5.73 -4.94
CA ILE A 288 -13.78 6.81 -4.40
C ILE A 288 -14.68 7.68 -3.52
N LEU A 289 -14.32 7.87 -2.26
CA LEU A 289 -15.06 8.73 -1.34
C LEU A 289 -14.25 9.99 -1.10
N ALA A 290 -14.78 11.14 -1.50
CA ALA A 290 -14.18 12.45 -1.32
C ALA A 290 -14.82 13.18 -0.14
N SER A 291 -13.99 13.71 0.76
CA SER A 291 -14.41 14.45 1.94
C SER A 291 -15.21 15.71 1.59
N VAL A 292 -15.81 16.32 2.61
CA VAL A 292 -16.18 17.73 2.52
C VAL A 292 -14.91 18.56 2.23
N PRO A 293 -14.96 19.57 1.33
CA PRO A 293 -13.79 20.38 1.01
C PRO A 293 -13.31 21.23 2.19
N MET A 294 -12.01 21.22 2.43
CA MET A 294 -11.32 22.04 3.44
C MET A 294 -10.69 23.25 2.74
N ASP A 295 -11.21 24.45 2.99
CA ASP A 295 -10.67 25.68 2.43
C ASP A 295 -9.60 26.28 3.35
N VAL A 296 -8.32 26.13 2.98
CA VAL A 296 -7.21 26.59 3.84
C VAL A 296 -7.04 28.10 3.89
N ASP A 297 -7.77 28.87 3.09
CA ASP A 297 -7.88 30.33 3.26
C ASP A 297 -8.61 30.68 4.58
N ARG A 298 -9.47 29.76 5.05
CA ARG A 298 -10.22 29.88 6.30
C ARG A 298 -9.55 29.12 7.43
N SER A 299 -9.59 29.68 8.64
CA SER A 299 -9.03 29.04 9.84
C SER A 299 -9.64 27.66 10.10
N GLU A 300 -10.94 27.51 9.87
CA GLU A 300 -11.63 26.22 10.03
C GLU A 300 -11.09 25.16 9.06
N GLY A 301 -10.90 25.50 7.78
CA GLY A 301 -10.32 24.56 6.81
C GLY A 301 -8.87 24.20 7.11
N ARG A 302 -8.08 25.16 7.62
CA ARG A 302 -6.73 24.87 8.14
C ARG A 302 -6.77 23.91 9.31
N LYS A 303 -7.64 24.15 10.29
CA LYS A 303 -7.81 23.28 11.46
C LYS A 303 -8.21 21.86 11.05
N GLN A 304 -9.12 21.71 10.09
CA GLN A 304 -9.52 20.41 9.55
C GLN A 304 -8.35 19.70 8.88
N PHE A 305 -7.55 20.41 8.09
CA PHE A 305 -6.39 19.81 7.43
C PHE A 305 -5.27 19.43 8.42
N VAL A 306 -5.00 20.28 9.42
CA VAL A 306 -4.10 19.95 10.55
C VAL A 306 -4.59 18.68 11.26
N SER A 307 -5.89 18.60 11.57
CA SER A 307 -6.49 17.45 12.24
C SER A 307 -6.34 16.16 11.44
N LEU A 308 -6.50 16.22 10.11
CA LEU A 308 -6.28 15.08 9.22
C LEU A 308 -4.82 14.59 9.27
N LEU A 309 -3.85 15.51 9.16
CA LEU A 309 -2.42 15.18 9.19
C LEU A 309 -2.02 14.59 10.55
N VAL A 310 -2.48 15.16 11.66
CA VAL A 310 -2.23 14.64 13.01
C VAL A 310 -2.85 13.25 13.19
N ASN A 311 -4.08 13.04 12.70
CA ASN A 311 -4.73 11.73 12.73
C ASN A 311 -3.94 10.69 11.93
N TRP A 312 -3.50 11.01 10.71
CA TRP A 312 -2.65 10.12 9.93
C TRP A 312 -1.32 9.81 10.63
N SER A 313 -0.73 10.79 11.32
CA SER A 313 0.51 10.60 12.08
C SER A 313 0.32 9.66 13.27
N MET A 314 -0.81 9.75 13.98
CA MET A 314 -1.02 9.05 15.26
C MET A 314 -1.83 7.75 15.17
N CYS A 315 -2.62 7.56 14.12
CA CYS A 315 -3.40 6.32 13.94
C CYS A 315 -2.51 5.16 13.51
N ARG A 316 -2.86 3.93 13.90
CA ARG A 316 -2.13 2.73 13.45
C ARG A 316 -2.27 2.53 11.93
N SER A 317 -1.30 1.84 11.31
CA SER A 317 -1.19 1.68 9.85
C SER A 317 -2.45 1.07 9.19
N GLN A 318 -3.23 0.26 9.91
CA GLN A 318 -4.50 -0.24 9.40
C GLN A 318 -5.51 0.86 9.06
N ARG A 319 -5.52 2.00 9.78
CA ARG A 319 -6.35 3.17 9.45
C ARG A 319 -5.85 3.94 8.23
N LEU A 320 -4.57 3.74 7.88
CA LEU A 320 -3.96 4.23 6.65
C LEU A 320 -4.12 3.26 5.47
N GLY A 321 -4.83 2.14 5.69
CA GLY A 321 -5.14 1.16 4.66
C GLY A 321 -4.06 0.12 4.40
N TYR A 322 -3.11 -0.06 5.33
CA TYR A 322 -2.18 -1.20 5.30
C TYR A 322 -2.79 -2.42 6.00
N ASP A 323 -2.44 -3.61 5.54
CA ASP A 323 -2.77 -4.89 6.17
C ASP A 323 -1.66 -5.22 7.18
N PRO A 324 -1.94 -5.21 8.50
CA PRO A 324 -0.95 -5.55 9.52
C PRO A 324 -0.61 -7.06 9.54
N THR A 325 -1.37 -7.91 8.86
CA THR A 325 -1.12 -9.34 8.75
C THR A 325 -0.18 -9.71 7.60
N ILE A 326 0.27 -8.71 6.82
CA ILE A 326 1.34 -8.85 5.84
C ILE A 326 2.48 -7.95 6.28
N GLY A 327 3.50 -8.58 6.85
CA GLY A 327 4.69 -7.94 7.37
C GLY A 327 5.83 -7.95 6.37
N TYR A 328 6.76 -7.04 6.59
CA TYR A 328 8.06 -7.13 5.96
C TYR A 328 9.16 -6.77 6.94
N ASP A 329 10.15 -7.63 6.98
CA ASP A 329 11.41 -7.41 7.67
C ASP A 329 12.42 -6.84 6.68
N GLU A 330 12.80 -5.57 6.89
CA GLU A 330 13.79 -4.89 6.05
C GLU A 330 15.20 -5.44 6.22
N GLU A 331 15.55 -5.91 7.42
CA GLU A 331 16.88 -6.43 7.72
C GLU A 331 17.10 -7.80 7.08
N LEU A 332 16.06 -8.64 7.12
CA LEU A 332 16.06 -9.98 6.54
C LEU A 332 15.61 -10.01 5.07
N ASN A 333 15.12 -8.88 4.55
CA ASN A 333 14.50 -8.77 3.23
C ASN A 333 13.43 -9.87 3.03
N GLN A 334 12.61 -10.07 4.06
CA GLN A 334 11.69 -11.19 4.17
C GLN A 334 10.26 -10.70 4.35
N CYS A 335 9.36 -11.13 3.47
CA CYS A 335 7.93 -10.86 3.61
C CYS A 335 7.27 -12.02 4.36
N THR A 336 6.43 -11.70 5.33
CA THR A 336 5.63 -12.67 6.08
C THR A 336 4.14 -12.39 5.88
N ILE A 337 3.35 -13.45 5.80
CA ILE A 337 1.89 -13.37 5.68
C ILE A 337 1.30 -14.26 6.77
N THR A 338 0.40 -13.71 7.58
CA THR A 338 -0.39 -14.50 8.53
C THR A 338 -1.58 -15.11 7.80
N GLY A 339 -1.69 -16.44 7.81
CA GLY A 339 -2.84 -17.16 7.28
C GLY A 339 -4.11 -16.90 8.08
N SER A 340 -5.26 -17.30 7.53
CA SER A 340 -6.55 -17.20 8.25
C SER A 340 -6.63 -18.10 9.49
N ASP A 341 -5.71 -19.06 9.62
CA ASP A 341 -5.50 -19.97 10.74
C ASP A 341 -4.56 -19.40 11.82
N GLY A 342 -4.01 -18.20 11.61
CA GLY A 342 -3.04 -17.57 12.50
C GLY A 342 -1.60 -18.06 12.33
N GLN A 343 -1.32 -18.95 11.37
CA GLN A 343 0.05 -19.39 11.08
C GLN A 343 0.80 -18.34 10.25
N GLU A 344 2.12 -18.27 10.41
CA GLU A 344 2.97 -17.35 9.64
C GLU A 344 3.65 -18.07 8.48
N TYR A 345 3.58 -17.45 7.31
CA TYR A 345 4.16 -17.98 6.08
C TYR A 345 5.19 -17.00 5.51
N ASN A 346 6.33 -17.53 5.12
CA ASN A 346 7.35 -16.79 4.38
C ASN A 346 6.90 -16.62 2.94
N CYS A 347 6.60 -15.39 2.53
CA CYS A 347 6.27 -15.08 1.15
C CYS A 347 7.55 -15.07 0.30
N GLU A 348 7.67 -16.05 -0.58
CA GLU A 348 8.80 -16.20 -1.49
C GLU A 348 8.66 -15.32 -2.73
N SER A 349 7.44 -15.25 -3.28
CA SER A 349 7.18 -14.47 -4.49
C SER A 349 5.68 -14.19 -4.68
N VAL A 350 5.40 -13.11 -5.41
CA VAL A 350 4.04 -12.80 -5.90
C VAL A 350 3.84 -13.56 -7.22
N VAL A 351 2.90 -14.50 -7.23
CA VAL A 351 2.53 -15.31 -8.41
C VAL A 351 1.56 -14.55 -9.30
N PHE A 352 0.62 -13.82 -8.70
CA PHE A 352 -0.37 -13.03 -9.41
C PHE A 352 -0.76 -11.80 -8.60
N MET A 353 -1.02 -10.70 -9.30
CA MET A 353 -1.56 -9.47 -8.72
C MET A 353 -2.50 -8.82 -9.72
N ALA A 354 -3.72 -8.50 -9.29
CA ALA A 354 -4.64 -7.68 -10.07
C ALA A 354 -4.13 -6.23 -10.10
N TYR A 355 -4.15 -5.63 -11.29
CA TYR A 355 -3.66 -4.26 -11.53
C TYR A 355 -4.78 -3.22 -11.72
N SER A 356 -6.03 -3.57 -11.43
CA SER A 356 -7.17 -2.65 -11.54
C SER A 356 -7.36 -1.85 -10.24
N LEU A 357 -7.81 -0.60 -10.37
CA LEU A 357 -8.14 0.23 -9.20
C LEU A 357 -9.34 -0.33 -8.43
N PHE A 358 -10.32 -0.90 -9.15
CA PHE A 358 -11.51 -1.51 -8.55
C PHE A 358 -11.57 -3.02 -8.75
N GLY A 359 -12.45 -3.68 -7.99
CA GLY A 359 -12.72 -5.11 -8.03
C GLY A 359 -12.12 -5.88 -6.87
N ARG A 360 -11.87 -7.18 -7.08
CA ARG A 360 -11.47 -8.11 -6.01
C ARG A 360 -10.02 -7.94 -5.53
N HIS A 361 -9.21 -7.15 -6.22
CA HIS A 361 -7.78 -6.93 -5.93
C HIS A 361 -7.03 -8.24 -5.63
N THR A 362 -7.28 -9.27 -6.44
CA THR A 362 -6.76 -10.61 -6.15
C THR A 362 -5.24 -10.63 -6.19
N ARG A 363 -4.64 -11.18 -5.14
CA ARG A 363 -3.18 -11.40 -5.03
C ARG A 363 -2.95 -12.86 -4.70
N CYS A 364 -1.98 -13.47 -5.37
CA CYS A 364 -1.55 -14.83 -5.06
C CYS A 364 -0.06 -14.82 -4.76
N PHE A 365 0.32 -15.45 -3.65
CA PHE A 365 1.69 -15.54 -3.16
C PHE A 365 2.11 -16.99 -3.13
N LYS A 366 3.33 -17.27 -3.58
CA LYS A 366 4.01 -18.52 -3.26
C LYS A 366 4.66 -18.33 -1.91
N ALA A 367 4.35 -19.21 -0.97
CA ALA A 367 4.84 -19.08 0.40
C ALA A 367 5.19 -20.43 1.01
N THR A 368 6.00 -20.41 2.06
CA THR A 368 6.39 -21.60 2.82
C THR A 368 6.09 -21.36 4.29
N LEU A 369 5.44 -22.32 4.96
CA LEU A 369 5.13 -22.21 6.38
C LEU A 369 6.42 -22.02 7.19
N LEU A 370 6.44 -21.07 8.12
CA LEU A 370 7.63 -20.76 8.91
C LEU A 370 8.12 -22.00 9.68
N GLY A 371 9.37 -22.42 9.42
CA GLY A 371 9.96 -23.63 10.02
C GLY A 371 9.63 -24.94 9.29
N SER A 372 8.94 -24.88 8.15
CA SER A 372 8.68 -26.02 7.25
C SER A 372 9.33 -25.79 5.88
N ASN A 373 9.36 -26.85 5.06
CA ASN A 373 9.70 -26.80 3.63
C ASN A 373 8.48 -27.02 2.73
N THR A 374 7.27 -27.09 3.31
CA THR A 374 6.04 -27.26 2.54
C THR A 374 5.66 -25.95 1.87
N GLU A 375 5.51 -25.99 0.55
CA GLU A 375 5.09 -24.85 -0.26
C GLU A 375 3.56 -24.75 -0.33
N TYR A 376 3.07 -23.52 -0.27
CA TYR A 376 1.67 -23.15 -0.32
C TYR A 376 1.45 -22.03 -1.33
N ILE A 377 0.22 -21.94 -1.83
CA ILE A 377 -0.30 -20.75 -2.50
C ILE A 377 -1.24 -20.03 -1.55
N ILE A 378 -0.89 -18.80 -1.18
CA ILE A 378 -1.78 -17.92 -0.42
C ILE A 378 -2.52 -17.04 -1.43
N LYS A 379 -3.85 -17.08 -1.44
CA LYS A 379 -4.68 -16.22 -2.27
C LYS A 379 -5.49 -15.26 -1.41
N ASP A 380 -5.26 -13.97 -1.65
CA ASP A 380 -6.02 -12.86 -1.09
C ASP A 380 -7.01 -12.31 -2.13
N ALA A 381 -8.23 -12.00 -1.69
CA ALA A 381 -9.22 -11.33 -2.50
C ALA A 381 -10.30 -10.64 -1.66
N TRP A 382 -10.80 -9.52 -2.14
CA TRP A 382 -11.96 -8.81 -1.62
C TRP A 382 -13.24 -9.33 -2.29
N ALA A 383 -13.87 -10.33 -1.68
CA ALA A 383 -15.08 -10.97 -2.20
C ALA A 383 -16.31 -10.08 -1.97
N TYR A 384 -17.23 -10.06 -2.95
CA TYR A 384 -18.51 -9.35 -2.82
C TYR A 384 -19.46 -10.12 -1.90
N ALA A 385 -20.18 -9.40 -1.04
CA ALA A 385 -21.23 -9.95 -0.19
C ALA A 385 -22.49 -9.08 -0.27
N ASP A 386 -23.66 -9.74 -0.27
CA ASP A 386 -24.95 -9.09 -0.56
C ASP A 386 -25.46 -8.27 0.64
N ALA A 387 -24.98 -8.57 1.87
CA ALA A 387 -25.22 -7.89 3.15
C ALA A 387 -24.39 -8.53 4.29
N LYS A 388 -24.35 -7.87 5.46
CA LYS A 388 -23.71 -8.36 6.70
C LYS A 388 -24.28 -9.72 7.13
N GLY A 389 -23.48 -10.79 7.02
CA GLY A 389 -23.87 -12.17 7.37
C GLY A 389 -24.60 -12.96 6.27
N SER A 390 -24.75 -12.39 5.08
CA SER A 390 -25.38 -13.05 3.93
C SER A 390 -24.41 -13.92 3.11
N LYS A 391 -24.99 -14.78 2.25
CA LYS A 391 -24.29 -15.64 1.30
C LYS A 391 -23.24 -14.85 0.51
N ILE A 392 -21.97 -15.25 0.61
CA ILE A 392 -20.90 -14.67 -0.21
C ILE A 392 -21.12 -15.12 -1.65
N SER A 393 -21.19 -14.17 -2.58
CA SER A 393 -21.27 -14.49 -4.00
C SER A 393 -19.97 -15.16 -4.43
N ARG A 394 -20.07 -16.40 -4.93
CA ARG A 394 -18.91 -17.27 -5.23
C ARG A 394 -18.02 -17.49 -4.00
N ASP A 395 -18.57 -18.10 -2.94
CA ASP A 395 -17.78 -18.49 -1.76
C ASP A 395 -16.76 -19.58 -2.10
N GLU A 396 -15.59 -19.15 -2.57
CA GLU A 396 -14.50 -20.02 -2.99
C GLU A 396 -14.05 -20.95 -1.86
N ILE A 397 -14.11 -20.49 -0.60
CA ILE A 397 -13.72 -21.30 0.57
C ILE A 397 -14.70 -22.45 0.77
N THR A 398 -16.01 -22.17 0.79
CA THR A 398 -17.02 -23.24 0.91
C THR A 398 -17.00 -24.20 -0.26
N HIS A 399 -16.76 -23.71 -1.48
CA HIS A 399 -16.63 -24.58 -2.65
C HIS A 399 -15.41 -25.51 -2.54
N LEU A 400 -14.24 -24.98 -2.15
CA LEU A 400 -13.04 -25.79 -2.00
C LEU A 400 -13.17 -26.80 -0.85
N GLN A 401 -13.74 -26.41 0.29
CA GLN A 401 -14.04 -27.34 1.39
C GLN A 401 -14.92 -28.50 0.92
N ARG A 402 -16.02 -28.20 0.21
CA ARG A 402 -16.91 -29.23 -0.33
C ARG A 402 -16.23 -30.11 -1.37
N ILE A 403 -15.34 -29.56 -2.20
CA ILE A 403 -14.56 -30.35 -3.15
C ILE A 403 -13.63 -31.31 -2.40
N SER A 404 -12.91 -30.82 -1.40
CA SER A 404 -12.04 -31.63 -0.54
C SER A 404 -12.86 -32.75 0.13
N ASP A 405 -13.94 -32.44 0.84
CA ASP A 405 -14.76 -33.42 1.56
C ASP A 405 -15.29 -34.55 0.65
N MET A 406 -15.69 -34.20 -0.58
CA MET A 406 -16.30 -35.15 -1.51
C MET A 406 -15.30 -35.98 -2.31
N LEU A 407 -14.06 -35.50 -2.44
CA LEU A 407 -13.03 -36.10 -3.30
C LEU A 407 -11.78 -36.55 -2.55
N ASP A 408 -11.71 -36.39 -1.22
CA ASP A 408 -10.55 -36.76 -0.39
C ASP A 408 -10.12 -38.21 -0.59
N SER A 409 -11.08 -39.13 -0.73
CA SER A 409 -10.81 -40.56 -0.94
C SER A 409 -10.46 -40.94 -2.39
N ASN A 410 -10.32 -39.97 -3.30
CA ASN A 410 -10.08 -40.25 -4.72
C ASN A 410 -8.59 -40.15 -5.07
N GLU A 411 -7.87 -41.27 -4.93
CA GLU A 411 -6.42 -41.37 -5.18
C GLU A 411 -6.01 -40.91 -6.59
N GLU A 412 -6.85 -41.11 -7.60
CA GLU A 412 -6.55 -40.70 -8.99
C GLU A 412 -6.46 -39.17 -9.17
N LEU A 413 -7.09 -38.40 -8.27
CA LEU A 413 -7.10 -36.93 -8.35
C LEU A 413 -6.11 -36.29 -7.38
N GLN A 414 -5.37 -37.09 -6.61
CA GLN A 414 -4.42 -36.57 -5.63
C GLN A 414 -3.36 -35.70 -6.32
N GLY A 415 -3.22 -34.46 -5.86
CA GLY A 415 -2.28 -33.48 -6.44
C GLY A 415 -2.78 -32.76 -7.71
N THR A 416 -3.95 -33.11 -8.25
CA THR A 416 -4.57 -32.42 -9.40
C THR A 416 -5.50 -31.27 -8.98
N LEU A 417 -6.10 -31.38 -7.79
CA LEU A 417 -7.01 -30.39 -7.22
C LEU A 417 -6.33 -29.58 -6.11
N PRO A 418 -6.61 -28.27 -6.00
CA PRO A 418 -6.21 -27.50 -4.85
C PRO A 418 -7.00 -27.95 -3.61
N VAL A 419 -6.27 -28.24 -2.54
CA VAL A 419 -6.75 -28.51 -1.19
C VAL A 419 -6.69 -27.21 -0.39
N LEU A 420 -7.78 -26.90 0.32
CA LEU A 420 -7.83 -25.76 1.23
C LEU A 420 -7.31 -26.18 2.61
N GLU A 421 -6.11 -25.73 2.95
CA GLU A 421 -5.49 -25.97 4.26
C GLU A 421 -6.07 -25.02 5.32
N ALA A 422 -6.26 -23.76 4.92
CA ALA A 422 -6.90 -22.74 5.74
C ALA A 422 -7.63 -21.74 4.84
N GLY A 423 -8.80 -21.26 5.29
CA GLY A 423 -9.50 -20.21 4.58
C GLY A 423 -10.45 -19.46 5.47
N GLY A 424 -10.42 -18.12 5.40
CA GLY A 424 -11.29 -17.30 6.23
C GLY A 424 -11.27 -15.83 5.85
N THR A 425 -11.97 -15.05 6.68
CA THR A 425 -11.92 -13.58 6.64
C THR A 425 -10.70 -13.12 7.41
N VAL A 426 -9.88 -12.26 6.80
CA VAL A 426 -8.71 -11.66 7.45
C VAL A 426 -9.16 -10.88 8.68
N GLN A 427 -8.52 -11.13 9.82
CA GLN A 427 -8.84 -10.49 11.09
C GLN A 427 -7.82 -9.38 11.36
N ILE A 428 -8.31 -8.22 11.78
CA ILE A 428 -7.50 -7.04 12.05
C ILE A 428 -7.57 -6.75 13.54
N GLU A 429 -6.43 -6.87 14.21
CA GLU A 429 -6.31 -6.50 15.60
C GLU A 429 -6.19 -4.98 15.76
N HIS A 430 -6.90 -4.44 16.74
CA HIS A 430 -6.86 -3.04 17.11
C HIS A 430 -7.11 -2.87 18.61
N PRO A 431 -6.88 -1.68 19.20
CA PRO A 431 -6.99 -1.47 20.65
C PRO A 431 -8.35 -1.86 21.27
N ASN A 432 -9.41 -1.88 20.46
CA ASN A 432 -10.78 -2.15 20.90
C ASN A 432 -11.24 -3.60 20.65
N GLY A 433 -10.37 -4.46 20.11
CA GLY A 433 -10.71 -5.85 19.79
C GLY A 433 -10.13 -6.33 18.46
N ILE A 434 -10.79 -7.34 17.90
CA ILE A 434 -10.44 -7.96 16.63
C ILE A 434 -11.70 -7.92 15.76
N ASP A 435 -11.57 -7.35 14.56
CA ASP A 435 -12.66 -7.24 13.59
C ASP A 435 -12.25 -7.85 12.25
N GLY A 436 -13.22 -8.42 11.53
CA GLY A 436 -13.01 -8.88 10.16
C GLY A 436 -12.79 -7.71 9.20
N ASP A 437 -11.79 -7.83 8.33
CA ASP A 437 -11.50 -6.80 7.34
C ASP A 437 -12.58 -6.74 6.25
N THR A 438 -13.37 -5.67 6.32
CA THR A 438 -14.53 -5.45 5.46
C THR A 438 -14.68 -3.98 5.10
N THR A 439 -15.41 -3.69 4.01
CA THR A 439 -15.82 -2.32 3.67
C THR A 439 -16.48 -1.62 4.86
N GLU A 440 -17.34 -2.33 5.60
CA GLU A 440 -18.04 -1.77 6.75
C GLU A 440 -17.11 -1.37 7.91
N PHE A 441 -16.09 -2.19 8.18
CA PHE A 441 -15.09 -1.89 9.19
C PHE A 441 -14.27 -0.65 8.79
N ILE A 442 -13.81 -0.61 7.53
CA ILE A 442 -13.05 0.51 6.97
C ILE A 442 -13.86 1.81 7.06
N LEU A 443 -15.13 1.78 6.61
CA LEU A 443 -16.01 2.95 6.53
C LEU A 443 -16.90 3.13 7.76
N SER A 444 -16.50 2.61 8.92
CA SER A 444 -17.29 2.64 10.16
C SER A 444 -17.60 4.05 10.67
N SER A 445 -16.80 5.06 10.29
CA SER A 445 -16.99 6.47 10.65
C SER A 445 -17.87 7.24 9.65
N ILE A 446 -18.24 6.62 8.53
CA ILE A 446 -19.05 7.23 7.47
C ILE A 446 -20.53 7.06 7.79
N ASP A 447 -21.32 8.08 7.43
CA ASP A 447 -22.77 8.04 7.53
C ASP A 447 -23.36 6.75 6.92
N PRO A 448 -24.27 6.03 7.62
CA PRO A 448 -24.82 4.77 7.15
C PRO A 448 -25.49 4.85 5.77
N ASP A 449 -26.16 5.95 5.43
CA ASP A 449 -26.85 6.11 4.14
C ASP A 449 -25.84 6.26 3.01
N VAL A 450 -24.74 6.98 3.25
CA VAL A 450 -23.63 7.05 2.29
C VAL A 450 -22.93 5.71 2.17
N ARG A 451 -22.63 5.06 3.31
CA ARG A 451 -21.97 3.74 3.35
C ARG A 451 -22.77 2.66 2.61
N SER A 452 -24.10 2.71 2.66
CA SER A 452 -24.97 1.76 1.95
C SER A 452 -24.81 1.79 0.43
N LYS A 453 -24.26 2.86 -0.14
CA LYS A 453 -23.96 3.01 -1.57
C LYS A 453 -22.65 2.35 -1.98
N VAL A 454 -21.84 1.91 -1.01
CA VAL A 454 -20.56 1.23 -1.25
C VAL A 454 -20.79 -0.28 -1.13
N PRO A 455 -20.46 -1.06 -2.18
CA PRO A 455 -20.51 -2.51 -2.12
C PRO A 455 -19.78 -3.09 -0.90
N LEU A 456 -20.40 -4.06 -0.23
CA LEU A 456 -19.74 -4.79 0.85
C LEU A 456 -18.72 -5.76 0.25
N ARG A 457 -17.46 -5.52 0.58
CA ARG A 457 -16.34 -6.42 0.33
C ARG A 457 -15.85 -7.03 1.62
N ILE A 458 -15.57 -8.31 1.57
CA ILE A 458 -14.95 -9.09 2.66
C ILE A 458 -13.58 -9.54 2.18
N HIS A 459 -12.54 -9.20 2.92
CA HIS A 459 -11.19 -9.65 2.62
C HIS A 459 -11.03 -11.12 3.02
N ARG A 460 -10.90 -11.99 2.01
CA ARG A 460 -10.76 -13.43 2.16
C ARG A 460 -9.33 -13.84 1.84
N ARG A 461 -8.74 -14.64 2.72
CA ARG A 461 -7.42 -15.26 2.54
C ARG A 461 -7.58 -16.78 2.55
N MET A 462 -6.97 -17.44 1.58
CA MET A 462 -6.94 -18.89 1.45
C MET A 462 -5.50 -19.37 1.37
N VAL A 463 -5.20 -20.46 2.06
CA VAL A 463 -3.93 -21.18 1.99
C VAL A 463 -4.20 -22.51 1.28
N LEU A 464 -3.51 -22.74 0.17
CA LEU A 464 -3.79 -23.84 -0.75
C LEU A 464 -2.56 -24.71 -0.98
N THR A 465 -2.77 -26.02 -1.10
CA THR A 465 -1.78 -27.02 -1.56
C THR A 465 -2.37 -27.88 -2.68
N PRO A 466 -1.57 -28.55 -3.52
CA PRO A 466 -0.15 -28.28 -3.73
C PRO A 466 0.09 -26.92 -4.42
N ALA A 467 1.31 -26.39 -4.28
CA ALA A 467 1.70 -25.20 -5.01
C ALA A 467 1.99 -25.52 -6.49
N GLY A 468 1.07 -25.10 -7.38
CA GLY A 468 1.22 -25.30 -8.82
C GLY A 468 2.28 -24.40 -9.47
N MET A 469 2.66 -24.74 -10.70
CA MET A 469 3.56 -23.92 -11.54
C MET A 469 2.78 -23.24 -12.69
N PRO A 470 3.22 -22.04 -13.14
CA PRO A 470 2.62 -21.40 -14.31
C PRO A 470 2.70 -22.27 -15.57
N LEU A 471 1.64 -22.28 -16.39
CA LEU A 471 1.56 -23.01 -17.66
C LEU A 471 2.63 -22.58 -18.68
N GLN A 472 3.38 -21.51 -18.45
CA GLN A 472 4.51 -21.12 -19.31
C GLN A 472 5.77 -21.93 -19.00
N LYS A 473 5.80 -22.68 -17.89
CA LYS A 473 6.95 -23.49 -17.46
C LYS A 473 6.89 -24.95 -17.92
N VAL A 474 5.84 -25.37 -18.63
CA VAL A 474 5.78 -26.71 -19.25
C VAL A 474 6.95 -26.89 -20.19
N LYS A 475 7.56 -28.08 -20.16
CA LYS A 475 8.79 -28.41 -20.88
C LYS A 475 8.52 -28.98 -22.26
N SER A 476 7.32 -29.53 -22.50
CA SER A 476 6.93 -30.12 -23.78
C SER A 476 5.43 -30.04 -24.05
N VAL A 477 5.06 -30.32 -25.30
CA VAL A 477 3.67 -30.49 -25.72
C VAL A 477 3.05 -31.72 -25.03
N ASP A 478 3.82 -32.79 -24.86
CA ASP A 478 3.33 -34.01 -24.19
C ASP A 478 2.97 -33.75 -22.73
N GLU A 479 3.81 -33.00 -22.01
CA GLU A 479 3.51 -32.60 -20.62
C GLU A 479 2.25 -31.71 -20.55
N LEU A 480 2.09 -30.78 -21.51
CA LEU A 480 0.87 -29.97 -21.59
C LEU A 480 -0.38 -30.82 -21.86
N ILE A 481 -0.30 -31.85 -22.70
CA ILE A 481 -1.41 -32.77 -22.96
C ILE A 481 -1.81 -33.52 -21.69
N VAL A 482 -0.83 -33.98 -20.91
CA VAL A 482 -1.08 -34.64 -19.60
C VAL A 482 -1.75 -33.66 -18.63
N ILE A 483 -1.25 -32.43 -18.51
CA ILE A 483 -1.86 -31.41 -17.65
C ILE A 483 -3.32 -31.14 -18.05
N ILE A 484 -3.61 -31.02 -19.35
CA ILE A 484 -4.97 -30.80 -19.84
C ILE A 484 -5.87 -32.00 -19.50
N HIS A 485 -5.36 -33.22 -19.69
CA HIS A 485 -6.06 -34.44 -19.31
C HIS A 485 -6.41 -34.44 -17.82
N ASP A 486 -5.45 -34.14 -16.95
CA ASP A 486 -5.64 -34.13 -15.50
C ASP A 486 -6.65 -33.05 -15.07
N VAL A 487 -6.56 -31.85 -15.66
CA VAL A 487 -7.54 -30.77 -15.44
C VAL A 487 -8.95 -31.20 -15.86
N MET A 488 -9.08 -31.87 -17.02
CA MET A 488 -10.37 -32.37 -17.50
C MET A 488 -10.94 -33.45 -16.57
N GLN A 489 -10.11 -34.38 -16.09
CA GLN A 489 -10.52 -35.39 -15.12
C GLN A 489 -10.97 -34.76 -13.80
N ALA A 490 -10.18 -33.83 -13.26
CA ALA A 490 -10.48 -33.11 -12.03
C ALA A 490 -11.81 -32.33 -12.14
N HIS A 491 -11.99 -31.54 -13.20
CA HIS A 491 -13.23 -30.80 -13.43
C HIS A 491 -14.45 -31.73 -13.64
N THR A 492 -14.27 -32.85 -14.34
CA THR A 492 -15.33 -33.85 -14.53
C THR A 492 -15.77 -34.44 -13.18
N ALA A 493 -14.81 -34.77 -12.32
CA ALA A 493 -15.11 -35.28 -10.99
C ALA A 493 -15.83 -34.24 -10.11
N VAL A 494 -15.39 -32.98 -10.14
CA VAL A 494 -16.08 -31.88 -9.43
C VAL A 494 -17.53 -31.76 -9.92
N LEU A 495 -17.76 -31.77 -11.24
CA LEU A 495 -19.11 -31.67 -11.80
C LEU A 495 -20.00 -32.86 -11.40
N GLN A 496 -19.49 -34.09 -11.56
CA GLN A 496 -20.29 -35.31 -11.36
C GLN A 496 -20.52 -35.63 -9.88
N LYS A 497 -19.47 -35.48 -9.05
CA LYS A 497 -19.48 -35.90 -7.63
C LYS A 497 -19.88 -34.74 -6.71
N CYS A 498 -19.33 -33.54 -6.93
CA CYS A 498 -19.59 -32.40 -6.04
C CYS A 498 -20.87 -31.62 -6.41
N ARG A 499 -21.30 -31.66 -7.68
CA ARG A 499 -22.48 -30.94 -8.19
C ARG A 499 -22.43 -29.43 -7.91
N LEU A 500 -21.27 -28.84 -8.17
CA LEU A 500 -20.98 -27.40 -8.03
C LEU A 500 -21.04 -26.67 -9.36
#